data_AF-A0A5B6ZFL3-F1
#
_entry.id   AF-A0A5B6ZFL3-F1
#
_cell.length_a   1.000
_cell.length_b   1.000
_cell.length_c   1.000
_cell.angle_alpha   90.00
_cell.angle_beta   90.00
_cell.angle_gamma   90.00
#
_symmetry.space_group_name_H-M   'P 1'
#
loop_
_entity.id
_entity.type
_entity.pdbx_description
1 polymer ?
#
loop_
_entity_poly.entity_id
_entity_poly.type
_entity_poly.pdbx_seq_one_letter_code
_entity_poly.pdbx_strand_id
1 'polypeptide(L)'
;MLYYLYRVKNCLTPLISWFNPRNPQGILVMVTLIAFLLKRYTNVKLRAELAYRRKFWRNMMRSALTYEEWAHAAKMLDKETPKMNESNLYDEELVRNKLGELQDRRQEGSLREIIFCMRADLIRNLGKMCNPELHKGRLQVPKLIKEYIDEVSTQLKMVCDSDSEELLLEEKLAFMHETRHVFGRTALLLSGGASLGCFHVGVVKTLVQHKLLPRVIAGSSVGSIMCSVVATRSWPELQSF
;
A
#
# COMPACT_ATOMS: atom_id res chain seq x y z
N MET A 1 7.31 -65.12 23.62
CA MET A 1 7.49 -63.78 24.24
C MET A 1 8.96 -63.35 24.31
N LEU A 2 9.88 -64.21 24.78
CA LEU A 2 11.33 -63.92 24.88
C LEU A 2 12.05 -63.63 23.54
N TYR A 3 11.66 -64.28 22.44
CA TYR A 3 12.27 -64.07 21.12
C TYR A 3 12.00 -62.67 20.54
N TYR A 4 10.81 -62.12 20.78
CA TYR A 4 10.44 -60.77 20.37
C TYR A 4 11.21 -59.71 21.15
N LEU A 5 11.38 -59.91 22.47
CA LEU A 5 12.20 -59.05 23.32
C LEU A 5 13.68 -59.06 22.90
N TYR A 6 14.22 -60.22 22.51
CA TYR A 6 15.60 -60.35 22.04
C TYR A 6 15.83 -59.65 20.69
N ARG A 7 14.87 -59.76 19.75
CA ARG A 7 14.93 -59.10 18.44
C ARG A 7 14.82 -57.58 18.54
N VAL A 8 13.98 -57.06 19.43
CA VAL A 8 13.88 -55.63 19.74
C VAL A 8 15.17 -55.12 20.38
N LYS A 9 15.76 -55.89 21.31
CA LYS A 9 17.03 -55.55 21.96
C LYS A 9 18.19 -55.47 20.96
N ASN A 10 18.29 -56.42 20.01
CA ASN A 10 19.33 -56.41 18.97
C ASN A 10 19.16 -55.34 17.89
N CYS A 11 17.94 -54.83 17.69
CA CYS A 11 17.70 -53.69 16.80
C CYS A 11 18.03 -52.35 17.48
N LEU A 12 17.89 -52.29 18.82
CA LEU A 12 18.19 -51.13 19.65
C LEU A 12 19.67 -51.03 20.05
N THR A 13 20.42 -52.13 20.14
CA THR A 13 21.84 -52.13 20.49
C THR A 13 22.74 -51.27 19.58
N PRO A 14 22.62 -51.29 18.23
CA PRO A 14 23.41 -50.38 17.39
C PRO A 14 23.00 -48.90 17.60
N LEU A 15 21.72 -48.65 17.84
CA LEU A 15 21.17 -47.32 18.14
C LEU A 15 21.71 -46.78 19.48
N ILE A 16 21.77 -47.61 20.52
CA ILE A 16 22.30 -47.25 21.85
C ILE A 16 23.82 -47.03 21.79
N SER A 17 24.55 -47.78 20.94
CA SER A 17 26.00 -47.58 20.75
C SER A 17 26.34 -46.23 20.10
N TRP A 18 25.39 -45.63 19.36
CA TRP A 18 25.54 -44.31 18.77
C TRP A 18 25.44 -43.18 19.82
N PHE A 19 24.75 -43.42 20.93
CA PHE A 19 24.64 -42.50 22.07
C PHE A 19 25.78 -42.62 23.09
N ASN A 20 26.81 -43.42 22.80
CA ASN A 20 27.96 -43.57 23.67
C ASN A 20 28.78 -42.25 23.69
N PRO A 21 29.15 -41.67 24.86
CA PRO A 21 29.90 -40.41 24.96
C PRO A 21 31.24 -40.38 24.22
N ARG A 22 31.74 -41.56 23.80
CA ARG A 22 32.97 -41.73 23.01
C ARG A 22 32.76 -41.72 21.49
N ASN A 23 31.52 -41.57 21.00
CA ASN A 23 31.20 -41.49 19.57
C ASN A 23 30.89 -40.03 19.15
N PRO A 24 31.90 -39.27 18.67
CA PRO A 24 31.72 -37.85 18.35
C PRO A 24 30.70 -37.59 17.23
N GLN A 25 30.52 -38.54 16.31
CA GLN A 25 29.55 -38.39 15.21
C GLN A 25 28.09 -38.48 15.69
N GLY A 26 27.80 -39.32 16.70
CA GLY A 26 26.46 -39.41 17.29
C GLY A 26 26.05 -38.21 18.11
N ILE A 27 27.00 -37.67 18.89
CA ILE A 27 26.79 -36.43 19.62
C ILE A 27 26.51 -35.28 18.63
N LEU A 28 27.26 -35.19 17.53
CA LEU A 28 27.04 -34.16 16.50
C LEU A 28 25.65 -34.28 15.85
N VAL A 29 25.19 -35.48 15.51
CA VAL A 29 23.85 -35.69 14.94
C VAL A 29 22.76 -35.33 15.96
N MET A 30 22.93 -35.68 17.24
CA MET A 30 21.96 -35.33 18.28
C MET A 30 21.90 -33.82 18.52
N VAL A 31 23.06 -33.15 18.60
CA VAL A 31 23.13 -31.68 18.78
C VAL A 31 22.52 -30.96 17.58
N THR A 32 22.77 -31.42 16.35
CA THR A 32 22.17 -30.83 15.15
C THR A 32 20.66 -31.03 15.10
N LEU A 33 20.15 -32.21 15.50
CA LEU A 33 18.71 -32.46 15.62
C LEU A 33 18.05 -31.59 16.69
N ILE A 34 18.66 -31.47 17.87
CA ILE A 34 18.16 -30.60 18.96
C ILE A 34 18.16 -29.14 18.50
N ALA A 35 19.25 -28.66 17.89
CA ALA A 35 19.35 -27.30 17.36
C ALA A 35 18.30 -27.04 16.28
N PHE A 36 18.06 -28.01 15.39
CA PHE A 36 17.02 -27.94 14.36
C PHE A 36 15.61 -27.89 14.97
N LEU A 37 15.31 -28.72 15.97
CA LEU A 37 14.02 -28.73 16.67
C LEU A 37 13.78 -27.43 17.45
N LEU A 38 14.79 -26.92 18.16
CA LEU A 38 14.73 -25.64 18.85
C LEU A 38 14.49 -24.50 17.85
N LYS A 39 15.24 -24.47 16.74
CA LYS A 39 15.05 -23.49 15.66
C LYS A 39 13.66 -23.59 15.05
N ARG A 40 13.13 -24.80 14.88
CA ARG A 40 11.77 -24.99 14.35
C ARG A 40 10.72 -24.49 15.33
N TYR A 41 10.86 -24.82 16.62
CA TYR A 41 9.95 -24.37 17.68
C TYR A 41 9.94 -22.85 17.81
N THR A 42 11.11 -22.21 17.86
CA THR A 42 11.21 -20.74 17.95
C THR A 42 10.59 -20.06 16.73
N ASN A 43 10.82 -20.60 15.52
CA ASN A 43 10.19 -20.08 14.30
C ASN A 43 8.67 -20.22 14.30
N VAL A 44 8.13 -21.37 14.74
CA VAL A 44 6.67 -21.59 14.81
C VAL A 44 6.05 -20.67 15.87
N LYS A 45 6.67 -20.55 17.05
CA LYS A 45 6.22 -19.64 18.11
C LYS A 45 6.19 -18.19 17.63
N LEU A 46 7.26 -17.74 16.98
CA LEU A 46 7.35 -16.39 16.40
C LEU A 46 6.25 -16.16 15.35
N ARG A 47 6.04 -17.10 14.43
CA ARG A 47 4.99 -17.00 13.41
C ARG A 47 3.59 -16.94 14.01
N ALA A 48 3.33 -17.73 15.06
CA ALA A 48 2.06 -17.73 15.78
C ALA A 48 1.82 -16.40 16.51
N GLU A 49 2.84 -15.87 17.18
CA GLU A 49 2.78 -14.58 17.87
C GLU A 49 2.51 -13.43 16.87
N LEU A 50 3.23 -13.39 15.76
CA LEU A 50 3.00 -12.41 14.70
C LEU A 50 1.59 -12.54 14.09
N ALA A 51 1.09 -13.76 13.89
CA ALA A 51 -0.28 -13.98 13.41
C ALA A 51 -1.33 -13.48 14.41
N TYR A 52 -1.11 -13.70 15.70
CA TYR A 52 -1.96 -13.18 16.77
C TYR A 52 -1.97 -11.64 16.78
N ARG A 53 -0.79 -11.00 16.76
CA ARG A 53 -0.66 -9.53 16.71
C ARG A 53 -1.35 -8.94 15.48
N ARG A 54 -1.16 -9.52 14.29
CA ARG A 54 -1.87 -9.08 13.08
C ARG A 54 -3.40 -9.21 13.22
N LYS A 55 -3.88 -10.30 13.82
CA LYS A 55 -5.33 -10.48 14.08
C LYS A 55 -5.85 -9.42 15.05
N PHE A 56 -5.10 -9.13 16.12
CA PHE A 56 -5.43 -8.07 17.07
C PHE A 56 -5.56 -6.70 16.39
N TRP A 57 -4.56 -6.28 15.60
CA TRP A 57 -4.61 -4.99 14.91
C TRP A 57 -5.73 -4.91 13.86
N ARG A 58 -6.00 -6.00 13.12
CA ARG A 58 -7.16 -6.05 12.21
C ARG A 58 -8.49 -5.90 12.93
N ASN A 59 -8.63 -6.50 14.11
CA ASN A 59 -9.83 -6.36 14.91
C ASN A 59 -9.97 -4.93 15.43
N MET A 60 -8.88 -4.32 15.91
CA MET A 60 -8.85 -2.91 16.31
C MET A 60 -9.26 -1.97 15.17
N MET A 61 -8.77 -2.19 13.94
CA MET A 61 -9.22 -1.42 12.77
C MET A 61 -10.72 -1.57 12.49
N ARG A 62 -11.29 -2.76 12.70
CA ARG A 62 -12.72 -3.01 12.46
C ARG A 62 -13.62 -2.38 13.53
N SER A 63 -13.12 -2.27 14.77
CA SER A 63 -13.86 -1.69 15.89
C SER A 63 -13.54 -0.22 16.15
N ALA A 64 -12.64 0.38 15.37
CA ALA A 64 -12.24 1.77 15.54
C ALA A 64 -13.43 2.71 15.32
N LEU A 65 -13.58 3.67 16.24
CA LEU A 65 -14.64 4.68 16.17
C LEU A 65 -14.14 6.00 15.59
N THR A 66 -12.81 6.20 15.60
CA THR A 66 -12.16 7.39 15.07
C THR A 66 -11.14 7.04 13.99
N TYR A 67 -10.86 7.99 13.11
CA TYR A 67 -9.79 7.86 12.13
C TYR A 67 -8.43 7.63 12.80
N GLU A 68 -8.18 8.29 13.94
CA GLU A 68 -6.87 8.19 14.60
C GLU A 68 -6.62 6.81 15.22
N GLU A 69 -7.66 6.20 15.81
CA GLU A 69 -7.62 4.81 16.26
C GLU A 69 -7.38 3.86 15.10
N TRP A 70 -8.11 4.05 13.99
CA TRP A 70 -7.96 3.24 12.79
C TRP A 70 -6.55 3.36 12.20
N ALA A 71 -6.04 4.59 12.06
CA ALA A 71 -4.74 4.90 11.49
C ALA A 71 -3.60 4.34 12.34
N HIS A 72 -3.71 4.47 13.68
CA HIS A 72 -2.75 3.86 14.58
C HIS A 72 -2.74 2.33 14.42
N ALA A 73 -3.90 1.68 14.41
CA ALA A 73 -4.00 0.24 14.23
C ALA A 73 -3.48 -0.23 12.86
N ALA A 74 -3.80 0.50 11.79
CA ALA A 74 -3.31 0.24 10.43
C ALA A 74 -1.78 0.35 10.35
N LYS A 75 -1.20 1.40 10.94
CA LYS A 75 0.26 1.58 11.01
C LYS A 75 0.95 0.43 11.75
N MET A 76 0.36 -0.03 12.86
CA MET A 76 0.90 -1.16 13.62
C MET A 76 0.74 -2.48 12.85
N LEU A 77 -0.38 -2.66 12.14
CA LEU A 77 -0.59 -3.81 11.28
C LEU A 77 0.44 -3.87 10.14
N ASP A 78 0.73 -2.74 9.50
CA ASP A 78 1.72 -2.63 8.43
C ASP A 78 3.12 -3.02 8.92
N LYS A 79 3.51 -2.62 10.14
CA LYS A 79 4.80 -2.99 10.76
C LYS A 79 4.93 -4.49 11.03
N GLU A 80 3.84 -5.14 11.42
CA GLU A 80 3.79 -6.57 11.77
C GLU A 80 3.49 -7.47 10.56
N THR A 81 3.17 -6.87 9.42
CA THR A 81 2.91 -7.57 8.16
C THR A 81 4.22 -7.64 7.37
N PRO A 82 4.73 -8.84 7.06
CA PRO A 82 5.89 -8.96 6.20
C PRO A 82 5.57 -8.32 4.85
N LYS A 83 6.57 -7.69 4.21
CA LYS A 83 6.43 -7.14 2.86
C LYS A 83 5.87 -8.24 1.96
N MET A 84 4.63 -8.06 1.52
CA MET A 84 4.00 -8.97 0.57
C MET A 84 4.64 -8.75 -0.80
N ASN A 85 4.71 -9.82 -1.60
CA ASN A 85 4.98 -9.64 -3.01
C ASN A 85 3.74 -9.00 -3.65
N GLU A 86 3.86 -7.74 -4.06
CA GLU A 86 2.76 -6.95 -4.62
C GLU A 86 2.73 -7.03 -6.15
N SER A 87 3.65 -7.79 -6.76
CA SER A 87 3.74 -8.03 -8.20
C SER A 87 2.46 -8.55 -8.85
N ASN A 88 1.57 -9.16 -8.06
CA ASN A 88 0.28 -9.66 -8.53
C ASN A 88 -0.80 -8.56 -8.62
N LEU A 89 -0.60 -7.43 -7.95
CA LEU A 89 -1.58 -6.34 -7.85
C LEU A 89 -1.25 -5.19 -8.80
N TYR A 90 0.04 -4.94 -9.04
CA TYR A 90 0.54 -3.94 -9.98
C TYR A 90 1.90 -4.36 -10.54
N ASP A 91 2.24 -3.81 -11.71
CA ASP A 91 3.51 -4.04 -12.39
C ASP A 91 4.61 -3.17 -11.78
N GLU A 92 5.34 -3.73 -10.81
CA GLU A 92 6.41 -3.03 -10.11
C GLU A 92 7.57 -2.65 -11.04
N GLU A 93 7.86 -3.47 -12.04
CA GLU A 93 8.97 -3.24 -12.97
C GLU A 93 8.66 -2.06 -13.89
N LEU A 94 7.45 -2.01 -14.45
CA LEU A 94 7.01 -0.90 -15.29
C LEU A 94 7.03 0.43 -14.52
N VAL A 95 6.53 0.45 -13.28
CA VAL A 95 6.54 1.68 -12.46
C VAL A 95 7.96 2.10 -12.11
N ARG A 96 8.85 1.15 -11.79
CA ARG A 96 10.26 1.42 -11.47
C ARG A 96 11.02 1.98 -12.66
N ASN A 97 10.85 1.38 -13.84
CA ASN A 97 11.51 1.84 -15.06
C ASN A 97 11.05 3.25 -15.43
N LYS A 98 9.73 3.52 -15.36
CA LYS A 98 9.23 4.87 -15.62
C LYS A 98 9.70 5.89 -14.57
N LEU A 99 9.81 5.49 -13.29
CA LEU A 99 10.37 6.37 -12.26
C LEU A 99 11.84 6.72 -12.56
N GLY A 100 12.65 5.74 -12.96
CA GLY A 100 14.04 5.97 -13.37
C GLY A 100 14.12 6.95 -14.55
N GLU A 101 13.34 6.70 -15.60
CA GLU A 101 13.26 7.59 -16.76
C GLU A 101 12.89 9.03 -16.40
N LEU A 102 11.91 9.21 -15.50
CA LEU A 102 11.54 10.53 -14.99
C LEU A 102 12.69 11.18 -14.22
N GLN A 103 13.38 10.44 -13.37
CA GLN A 103 14.51 10.95 -12.58
C GLN A 103 15.70 11.35 -13.44
N ASP A 104 16.06 10.54 -14.43
CA ASP A 104 17.15 10.82 -15.38
C ASP A 104 16.82 12.08 -16.19
N ARG A 105 15.60 12.15 -16.73
CA ARG A 105 15.12 13.34 -17.45
C ARG A 105 15.17 14.61 -16.60
N ARG A 106 14.84 14.53 -15.31
CA ARG A 106 14.94 15.69 -14.42
C ARG A 106 16.38 16.13 -14.18
N GLN A 107 17.33 15.20 -14.14
CA GLN A 107 18.74 15.49 -13.87
C GLN A 107 19.47 16.02 -15.09
N GLU A 108 19.15 15.49 -16.28
CA GLU A 108 19.90 15.75 -17.51
C GLU A 108 19.15 16.66 -18.50
N GLY A 109 17.81 16.67 -18.44
CA GLY A 109 16.96 17.28 -19.45
C GLY A 109 16.61 18.75 -19.19
N SER A 110 16.23 19.44 -20.27
CA SER A 110 15.70 20.81 -20.19
C SER A 110 14.23 20.84 -19.74
N LEU A 111 13.75 21.99 -19.26
CA LEU A 111 12.32 22.17 -18.95
C LEU A 111 11.41 21.86 -20.16
N ARG A 112 11.86 22.18 -21.38
CA ARG A 112 11.12 21.88 -22.62
C ARG A 112 10.99 20.38 -22.87
N GLU A 113 12.05 19.62 -22.58
CA GLU A 113 12.03 18.17 -22.70
C GLU A 113 11.12 17.52 -21.67
N ILE A 114 11.18 18.00 -20.41
CA ILE A 114 10.26 17.58 -19.34
C ILE A 114 8.79 17.79 -19.77
N ILE A 115 8.46 18.97 -20.31
CA ILE A 115 7.12 19.29 -20.82
C ILE A 115 6.72 18.37 -21.98
N PHE A 116 7.62 18.19 -22.96
CA PHE A 116 7.36 17.37 -24.14
C PHE A 116 7.01 15.94 -23.75
N CYS A 117 7.82 15.33 -22.89
CA CYS A 117 7.59 13.96 -22.50
C CYS A 117 6.36 13.80 -21.59
N MET A 118 6.15 14.69 -20.61
CA MET A 118 4.94 14.63 -19.77
C MET A 118 3.64 14.73 -20.58
N ARG A 119 3.63 15.50 -21.67
CA ARG A 119 2.49 15.53 -22.61
C ARG A 119 2.27 14.20 -23.32
N ALA A 120 3.35 13.47 -23.61
CA ALA A 120 3.30 12.25 -24.40
C ALA A 120 2.95 11.02 -23.56
N ASP A 121 3.45 10.89 -22.34
CA ASP A 121 3.52 9.60 -21.65
C ASP A 121 3.05 9.58 -20.19
N LEU A 122 2.47 10.68 -19.68
CA LEU A 122 1.98 10.73 -18.30
C LEU A 122 0.65 9.96 -18.14
N ILE A 123 0.71 8.80 -17.50
CA ILE A 123 -0.43 7.88 -17.34
C ILE A 123 -0.85 7.77 -15.87
N ARG A 124 -2.12 8.02 -15.58
CA ARG A 124 -2.67 8.00 -14.22
C ARG A 124 -2.67 6.63 -13.54
N ASN A 125 -2.89 5.55 -14.29
CA ASN A 125 -2.95 4.19 -13.75
C ASN A 125 -1.82 3.31 -14.33
N LEU A 126 -0.59 3.83 -14.30
CA LEU A 126 0.59 3.12 -14.78
C LEU A 126 0.74 1.78 -14.04
N GLY A 127 0.93 0.69 -14.78
CA GLY A 127 1.14 -0.63 -14.21
C GLY A 127 0.01 -1.12 -13.28
N LYS A 128 -1.22 -0.58 -13.39
CA LYS A 128 -2.33 -0.85 -12.45
C LYS A 128 -2.07 -0.38 -11.02
N MET A 129 -1.23 0.64 -10.80
CA MET A 129 -0.94 1.19 -9.48
C MET A 129 -2.18 1.73 -8.73
N CYS A 130 -3.30 1.99 -9.42
CA CYS A 130 -4.58 2.37 -8.82
C CYS A 130 -5.48 1.17 -8.44
N ASN A 131 -4.98 -0.06 -8.45
CA ASN A 131 -5.76 -1.25 -8.08
C ASN A 131 -6.34 -1.11 -6.65
N PRO A 132 -7.68 -1.17 -6.46
CA PRO A 132 -8.30 -0.99 -5.14
C PRO A 132 -7.80 -1.97 -4.08
N GLU A 133 -7.52 -3.23 -4.45
CA GLU A 133 -7.04 -4.25 -3.50
C GLU A 133 -5.60 -3.96 -3.02
N LEU A 134 -4.84 -3.14 -3.76
CA LEU A 134 -3.52 -2.67 -3.32
C LEU A 134 -3.62 -1.69 -2.15
N HIS A 135 -4.66 -0.85 -2.14
CA HIS A 135 -4.83 0.26 -1.18
C HIS A 135 -5.75 -0.11 0.00
N LYS A 136 -6.50 -1.19 -0.13
CA LYS A 136 -7.50 -1.61 0.84
C LYS A 136 -6.89 -1.91 2.20
N GLY A 137 -7.38 -1.19 3.22
CA GLY A 137 -6.95 -1.38 4.61
C GLY A 137 -5.50 -0.96 4.89
N ARG A 138 -4.87 -0.22 3.98
CA ARG A 138 -3.54 0.34 4.20
C ARG A 138 -3.65 1.81 4.55
N LEU A 139 -2.82 2.24 5.49
CA LEU A 139 -2.68 3.66 5.79
C LEU A 139 -1.85 4.36 4.70
N GLN A 140 -0.87 3.65 4.15
CA GLN A 140 0.09 4.20 3.20
C GLN A 140 0.09 3.43 1.88
N VAL A 141 0.30 4.16 0.78
CA VAL A 141 0.54 3.56 -0.53
C VAL A 141 1.93 2.88 -0.56
N PRO A 142 2.13 1.87 -1.42
CA PRO A 142 3.45 1.28 -1.64
C PRO A 142 4.51 2.33 -1.94
N LYS A 143 5.72 2.14 -1.38
CA LYS A 143 6.82 3.10 -1.47
C LYS A 143 7.13 3.51 -2.91
N LEU A 144 7.20 2.55 -3.83
CA LEU A 144 7.50 2.80 -5.24
C LEU A 144 6.45 3.69 -5.92
N ILE A 145 5.16 3.44 -5.64
CA ILE A 145 4.06 4.27 -6.16
C ILE A 145 4.15 5.69 -5.58
N LYS A 146 4.47 5.81 -4.29
CA LYS A 146 4.69 7.12 -3.67
C LYS A 146 5.82 7.89 -4.36
N GLU A 147 6.97 7.25 -4.58
CA GLU A 147 8.12 7.87 -5.24
C GLU A 147 7.79 8.31 -6.66
N TYR A 148 7.04 7.50 -7.42
CA TYR A 148 6.52 7.90 -8.73
C TYR A 148 5.61 9.15 -8.67
N ILE A 149 4.64 9.17 -7.76
CA ILE A 149 3.72 10.31 -7.61
C ILE A 149 4.48 11.57 -7.17
N ASP A 150 5.42 11.43 -6.24
CA ASP A 150 6.26 12.53 -5.74
C ASP A 150 7.17 13.08 -6.85
N GLU A 151 7.74 12.21 -7.69
CA GLU A 151 8.56 12.60 -8.85
C GLU A 151 7.75 13.40 -9.88
N VAL A 152 6.59 12.88 -10.31
CA VAL A 152 5.67 13.58 -11.22
C VAL A 152 5.27 14.94 -10.64
N SER A 153 4.90 14.96 -9.36
CA SER A 153 4.50 16.20 -8.67
C SER A 153 5.64 17.21 -8.61
N THR A 154 6.88 16.74 -8.44
CA THR A 154 8.07 17.59 -8.42
C THR A 154 8.29 18.22 -9.79
N GLN A 155 8.25 17.44 -10.87
CA GLN A 155 8.46 17.99 -12.21
C GLN A 155 7.35 18.96 -12.64
N LEU A 156 6.10 18.69 -12.28
CA LEU A 156 5.00 19.64 -12.52
C LEU A 156 5.24 20.97 -11.79
N LYS A 157 5.71 20.93 -10.54
CA LYS A 157 6.08 22.15 -9.80
C LYS A 157 7.26 22.87 -10.43
N MET A 158 8.28 22.15 -10.87
CA MET A 158 9.43 22.76 -11.57
C MET A 158 8.98 23.54 -12.81
N VAL A 159 8.03 23.02 -13.58
CA VAL A 159 7.48 23.74 -14.74
C VAL A 159 6.69 24.98 -14.30
N CYS A 160 5.84 24.86 -13.28
CA CYS A 160 5.06 25.99 -12.73
C CYS A 160 5.95 27.11 -12.18
N ASP A 161 6.90 26.75 -11.32
CA ASP A 161 7.66 27.66 -10.47
C ASP A 161 8.95 28.15 -11.16
N SER A 162 9.20 27.74 -12.41
CA SER A 162 10.35 28.21 -13.17
C SER A 162 10.21 29.70 -13.52
N ASP A 163 11.11 30.56 -13.05
CA ASP A 163 11.14 31.98 -13.45
C ASP A 163 11.95 32.22 -14.74
N SER A 164 12.23 31.16 -15.50
CA SER A 164 13.04 31.22 -16.72
C SER A 164 12.29 31.93 -17.85
N GLU A 165 12.98 32.83 -18.57
CA GLU A 165 12.50 33.44 -19.82
C GLU A 165 12.30 32.41 -20.95
N GLU A 166 12.78 31.18 -20.78
CA GLU A 166 12.64 30.10 -21.77
C GLU A 166 11.19 29.64 -21.99
N LEU A 167 10.28 29.91 -21.04
CA LEU A 167 8.89 29.49 -21.08
C LEU A 167 7.95 30.62 -20.68
N LEU A 168 7.15 31.07 -21.64
CA LEU A 168 6.11 32.07 -21.41
C LEU A 168 5.03 31.53 -20.46
N LEU A 169 4.37 32.44 -19.74
CA LEU A 169 3.29 32.08 -18.81
C LEU A 169 2.16 31.34 -19.53
N GLU A 170 1.85 31.77 -20.75
CA GLU A 170 0.83 31.17 -21.61
C GLU A 170 1.17 29.72 -21.97
N GLU A 171 2.45 29.41 -22.25
CA GLU A 171 2.91 28.06 -22.55
C GLU A 171 2.78 27.13 -21.34
N LYS A 172 3.12 27.64 -20.14
CA LYS A 172 2.96 26.91 -18.88
C LYS A 172 1.50 26.61 -18.57
N LEU A 173 0.62 27.60 -18.76
CA LEU A 173 -0.81 27.42 -18.57
C LEU A 173 -1.36 26.40 -19.57
N ALA A 174 -1.01 26.50 -20.85
CA ALA A 174 -1.44 25.54 -21.87
C ALA A 174 -1.02 24.11 -21.49
N PHE A 175 0.26 23.92 -21.13
CA PHE A 175 0.78 22.64 -20.65
C PHE A 175 0.00 22.08 -19.46
N MET A 176 -0.28 22.89 -18.45
CA MET A 176 -1.03 22.45 -17.26
C MET A 176 -2.47 22.08 -17.59
N HIS A 177 -3.11 22.83 -18.49
CA HIS A 177 -4.47 22.55 -18.93
C HIS A 177 -4.56 21.24 -19.72
N GLU A 178 -3.66 21.03 -20.66
CA GLU A 178 -3.55 19.83 -21.49
C GLU A 178 -3.22 18.60 -20.64
N THR A 179 -2.16 18.68 -19.84
CA THR A 179 -1.72 17.59 -18.95
C THR A 179 -2.84 17.19 -18.00
N ARG A 180 -3.54 18.15 -17.41
CA ARG A 180 -4.70 17.87 -16.56
C ARG A 180 -5.87 17.23 -17.32
N HIS A 181 -6.06 17.58 -18.59
CA HIS A 181 -7.11 16.99 -19.41
C HIS A 181 -6.81 15.53 -19.72
N VAL A 182 -5.56 15.23 -20.13
CA VAL A 182 -5.09 13.87 -20.46
C VAL A 182 -5.00 12.98 -19.22
N PHE A 183 -4.39 13.47 -18.14
CA PHE A 183 -4.26 12.73 -16.88
C PHE A 183 -5.61 12.49 -16.19
N GLY A 184 -6.56 13.39 -16.44
CA GLY A 184 -7.90 13.36 -15.87
C GLY A 184 -7.98 13.90 -14.44
N ARG A 185 -9.14 13.71 -13.81
CA ARG A 185 -9.45 14.21 -12.47
C ARG A 185 -10.09 13.12 -11.64
N THR A 186 -9.87 13.17 -10.32
CA THR A 186 -10.65 12.36 -9.38
C THR A 186 -12.10 12.84 -9.35
N ALA A 187 -13.03 11.90 -9.34
CA ALA A 187 -14.45 12.15 -9.17
C ALA A 187 -15.00 11.31 -8.00
N LEU A 188 -15.96 11.87 -7.26
CA LEU A 188 -16.71 11.14 -6.23
C LEU A 188 -18.08 10.75 -6.80
N LEU A 189 -18.41 9.47 -6.76
CA LEU A 189 -19.69 8.94 -7.21
C LEU A 189 -20.52 8.49 -5.99
N LEU A 190 -21.65 9.14 -5.75
CA LEU A 190 -22.58 8.87 -4.66
C LEU A 190 -23.80 8.10 -5.19
N SER A 191 -23.82 6.78 -5.00
CA SER A 191 -24.93 5.93 -5.47
C SER A 191 -26.22 6.15 -4.68
N GLY A 192 -27.37 5.94 -5.32
CA GLY A 192 -28.66 5.85 -4.63
C GLY A 192 -28.75 4.64 -3.70
N GLY A 193 -29.50 4.77 -2.60
CA GLY A 193 -29.62 3.70 -1.60
C GLY A 193 -30.74 3.90 -0.57
N ALA A 194 -31.79 4.66 -0.91
CA ALA A 194 -32.90 5.00 -0.02
C ALA A 194 -32.42 5.44 1.38
N SER A 195 -32.77 4.70 2.44
CA SER A 195 -32.42 5.01 3.83
C SER A 195 -30.92 4.97 4.15
N LEU A 196 -30.09 4.31 3.32
CA LEU A 196 -28.64 4.26 3.48
C LEU A 196 -27.94 5.56 3.03
N GLY A 197 -28.69 6.54 2.50
CA GLY A 197 -28.15 7.81 2.04
C GLY A 197 -27.46 8.64 3.13
N CYS A 198 -27.77 8.41 4.41
CA CYS A 198 -27.10 9.06 5.54
C CYS A 198 -25.58 8.76 5.58
N PHE A 199 -25.12 7.64 5.02
CA PHE A 199 -23.68 7.35 4.95
C PHE A 199 -22.92 8.34 4.06
N HIS A 200 -23.55 8.87 3.01
CA HIS A 200 -22.93 9.85 2.12
C HIS A 200 -22.58 11.14 2.87
N VAL A 201 -23.39 11.52 3.87
CA VAL A 201 -23.12 12.69 4.72
C VAL A 201 -21.80 12.51 5.47
N GLY A 202 -21.59 11.35 6.10
CA GLY A 202 -20.35 11.04 6.81
C GLY A 202 -19.14 11.07 5.88
N VAL A 203 -19.23 10.40 4.73
CA VAL A 203 -18.15 10.36 3.73
C VAL A 203 -17.80 11.77 3.24
N VAL A 204 -18.78 12.56 2.83
CA VAL A 204 -18.57 13.93 2.34
C VAL A 204 -18.00 14.82 3.45
N LYS A 205 -18.54 14.76 4.66
CA LYS A 205 -18.06 15.53 5.81
C LYS A 205 -16.60 15.26 6.10
N THR A 206 -16.20 13.99 6.16
CA THR A 206 -14.79 13.60 6.35
C THR A 206 -13.91 14.12 5.21
N LEU A 207 -14.34 13.98 3.95
CA LEU A 207 -13.58 14.51 2.81
C LEU A 207 -13.42 16.04 2.87
N VAL A 208 -14.43 16.77 3.31
CA VAL A 208 -14.34 18.24 3.50
C VAL A 208 -13.38 18.59 4.64
N GLN A 209 -13.51 17.93 5.80
CA GLN A 209 -12.67 18.17 6.97
C GLN A 209 -11.17 17.99 6.67
N HIS A 210 -10.83 16.98 5.86
CA HIS A 210 -9.46 16.69 5.46
C HIS A 210 -9.02 17.37 4.15
N LYS A 211 -9.86 18.23 3.54
CA LYS A 211 -9.58 18.90 2.26
C LYS A 211 -9.31 17.94 1.09
N LEU A 212 -10.02 16.81 1.08
CA LEU A 212 -9.89 15.73 0.08
C LEU A 212 -11.12 15.62 -0.85
N LEU A 213 -12.13 16.46 -0.69
CA LEU A 213 -13.32 16.43 -1.54
C LEU A 213 -12.97 16.76 -3.00
N PRO A 214 -13.21 15.85 -3.97
CA PRO A 214 -12.89 16.12 -5.36
C PRO A 214 -13.85 17.16 -5.97
N ARG A 215 -13.35 17.90 -6.96
CA ARG A 215 -14.13 18.93 -7.67
C ARG A 215 -15.26 18.38 -8.54
N VAL A 216 -15.15 17.13 -8.96
CA VAL A 216 -16.18 16.45 -9.77
C VAL A 216 -16.93 15.51 -8.83
N ILE A 217 -18.24 15.75 -8.69
CA ILE A 217 -19.11 14.92 -7.86
C ILE A 217 -20.33 14.58 -8.71
N ALA A 218 -20.70 13.31 -8.71
CA ALA A 218 -21.88 12.81 -9.37
C ALA A 218 -22.68 11.94 -8.40
N GLY A 219 -24.00 11.92 -8.53
CA GLY A 219 -24.81 11.06 -7.68
C GLY A 219 -26.17 10.77 -8.27
N SER A 220 -26.83 9.74 -7.75
CA SER A 220 -28.17 9.32 -8.15
C SER A 220 -29.09 9.24 -6.93
N SER A 221 -30.37 9.62 -7.08
CA SER A 221 -31.38 9.61 -6.00
C SER A 221 -30.88 10.36 -4.74
N VAL A 222 -30.72 9.70 -3.59
CA VAL A 222 -30.20 10.38 -2.39
C VAL A 222 -28.78 10.92 -2.59
N GLY A 223 -27.97 10.27 -3.42
CA GLY A 223 -26.66 10.78 -3.80
C GLY A 223 -26.73 12.09 -4.58
N SER A 224 -27.74 12.29 -5.44
CA SER A 224 -27.90 13.56 -6.17
C SER A 224 -28.34 14.70 -5.26
N ILE A 225 -29.16 14.43 -4.25
CA ILE A 225 -29.50 15.43 -3.21
C ILE A 225 -28.23 15.91 -2.51
N MET A 226 -27.35 14.96 -2.14
CA MET A 226 -26.08 15.31 -1.48
C MET A 226 -25.16 16.09 -2.42
N CYS A 227 -25.10 15.74 -3.70
CA CYS A 227 -24.37 16.52 -4.71
C CYS A 227 -24.90 17.95 -4.82
N SER A 228 -26.22 18.15 -4.82
CA SER A 228 -26.83 19.49 -4.88
C SER A 228 -26.48 20.34 -3.66
N VAL A 229 -26.46 19.75 -2.46
CA VAL A 229 -26.03 20.46 -1.24
C VAL A 229 -24.56 20.86 -1.35
N VAL A 230 -23.69 19.95 -1.80
CA VAL A 230 -22.25 20.24 -1.93
C VAL A 230 -21.97 21.29 -3.01
N ALA A 231 -22.67 21.23 -4.14
CA ALA A 231 -22.45 22.10 -5.29
C ALA A 231 -22.96 23.54 -5.10
N THR A 232 -23.83 23.78 -4.10
CA THR A 232 -24.45 25.10 -3.85
C THR A 232 -23.84 25.84 -2.66
N ARG A 233 -22.74 25.34 -2.09
CA ARG A 233 -22.10 25.92 -0.90
C ARG A 233 -20.63 26.23 -1.16
N SER A 234 -20.18 27.32 -0.57
CA SER A 234 -18.77 27.68 -0.49
C SER A 234 -18.02 26.75 0.47
N TRP A 235 -16.68 26.74 0.37
CA TRP A 235 -15.85 25.90 1.24
C TRP A 235 -16.09 26.16 2.75
N PRO A 236 -16.15 27.41 3.24
CA PRO A 236 -16.43 27.69 4.65
C PRO A 236 -17.81 27.18 5.10
N GLU A 237 -18.82 27.27 4.24
CA GLU A 237 -20.17 26.77 4.52
C GLU A 237 -20.23 25.24 4.56
N LEU A 238 -19.38 24.55 3.80
CA LEU A 238 -19.27 23.09 3.86
C LEU A 238 -18.55 22.61 5.12
N GLN A 239 -17.62 23.40 5.66
CA GLN A 239 -16.88 23.06 6.87
C GLN A 239 -17.71 23.22 8.15
N SER A 240 -18.71 24.11 8.14
CA SER A 240 -19.61 24.33 9.28
C SER A 240 -20.75 23.31 9.38
N PHE A 241 -20.92 22.48 8.34
CA PHE A 241 -21.93 21.40 8.25
C PHE A 241 -21.48 20.11 8.97
#